data_AF-A0A916M2N1-F1
#
_entry.id   AF-A0A916M2N1-F1
#
_cell.length_a   1.000
_cell.length_b   1.000
_cell.length_c   1.000
_cell.angle_alpha   90.00
_cell.angle_beta   90.00
_cell.angle_gamma   90.00
#
_symmetry.space_group_name_H-M   'P 1'
#
loop_
_entity.id
_entity.type
_entity.pdbx_description
1 polymer ?
#
loop_
_entity_poly.entity_id
_entity_poly.type
_entity_poly.pdbx_seq_one_letter_code
_entity_poly.pdbx_strand_id
1 'polypeptide(L)'
;MNWFINLSIRWKFQIGFFVVTMVTTIYTRFLASWELQKMIDIARQGGAPEAAIKAMADNRAAYHFHSVWESGLEFALQFFLIGLVAKLFLKPILELCNALKAVEQGDLTRGVNITAHDEIGVLQRIFNDVIGKLSKILGSVEDSGRQMAQSSFQIATIASEIAEVSRNEEARSAEVVADTQALAQVARSVEDNAGSAAALTRDVQVRGTEGVNAVQRNIAQMEATVEEVNRVSGEVVELSASAEEITRIIDTIKEIANQTNLLALNAAIEAARAGEQGRGFAVVADEVRKLAERTTQSAAEVTGIVSTISGRVHQLRETMNSVVERVNGNQEVASESARVMAAMADGVSQAATGNDAIVE
;
A
#
# COMPACT_ATOMS: atom_id res chain seq x y z
N MET A 1 95.63 8.31 -4.28
CA MET A 1 94.88 7.04 -4.11
C MET A 1 93.49 7.04 -4.78
N ASN A 2 92.81 8.20 -4.93
CA ASN A 2 91.45 8.28 -5.50
C ASN A 2 91.31 7.79 -6.95
N TRP A 3 92.35 7.91 -7.78
CA TRP A 3 92.31 7.44 -9.17
C TRP A 3 92.05 5.93 -9.27
N PHE A 4 92.61 5.13 -8.36
CA PHE A 4 92.43 3.67 -8.38
C PHE A 4 91.01 3.26 -8.00
N ILE A 5 90.33 4.01 -7.14
CA ILE A 5 88.96 3.72 -6.70
C ILE A 5 87.96 3.89 -7.86
N ASN A 6 88.18 4.89 -8.70
CA ASN A 6 87.31 5.21 -9.84
C ASN A 6 87.54 4.30 -11.07
N LEU A 7 88.57 3.45 -11.03
CA LEU A 7 88.78 2.45 -12.08
C LEU A 7 87.72 1.35 -12.01
N SER A 8 87.26 0.89 -13.17
CA SER A 8 86.43 -0.31 -13.26
C SER A 8 87.14 -1.50 -12.62
N ILE A 9 86.39 -2.44 -12.06
CA ILE A 9 86.93 -3.67 -11.45
C ILE A 9 87.84 -4.42 -12.46
N ARG A 10 87.55 -4.35 -13.76
CA ARG A 10 88.39 -4.93 -14.82
C ARG A 10 89.81 -4.36 -14.79
N TRP A 11 89.92 -3.04 -14.78
CA TRP A 11 91.19 -2.34 -14.75
C TRP A 11 91.92 -2.51 -13.41
N LYS A 12 91.18 -2.59 -12.29
CA LYS A 12 91.77 -2.89 -10.97
C LYS A 12 92.44 -4.26 -10.94
N PHE A 13 91.77 -5.29 -11.45
CA PHE A 13 92.35 -6.64 -11.55
C PHE A 13 93.52 -6.67 -12.54
N GLN A 14 93.35 -6.07 -13.72
CA GLN A 14 94.37 -6.09 -14.75
C GLN A 14 95.66 -5.40 -14.32
N ILE A 15 95.57 -4.21 -13.72
CA ILE A 15 96.74 -3.50 -13.19
C ILE A 15 97.28 -4.21 -11.95
N GLY A 16 96.41 -4.65 -11.03
CA GLY A 16 96.83 -5.29 -9.78
C GLY A 16 97.65 -6.56 -10.02
N PHE A 17 97.11 -7.49 -10.81
CA PHE A 17 97.82 -8.73 -11.15
C PHE A 17 99.06 -8.46 -12.00
N PHE A 18 98.98 -7.53 -12.97
CA PHE A 18 100.13 -7.16 -13.79
C PHE A 18 101.27 -6.57 -12.97
N VAL A 19 101.00 -5.71 -11.99
CA VAL A 19 102.04 -5.12 -11.13
C VAL A 19 102.72 -6.22 -10.29
N VAL A 20 101.95 -7.17 -9.76
CA VAL A 20 102.51 -8.30 -9.00
C VAL A 20 103.43 -9.14 -9.89
N THR A 21 102.97 -9.56 -11.07
CA THR A 21 103.80 -10.37 -11.98
C THR A 21 105.00 -9.60 -12.50
N MET A 22 104.82 -8.31 -12.84
CA MET A 22 105.89 -7.43 -13.30
C MET A 22 107.00 -7.27 -12.25
N VAL A 23 106.64 -7.03 -10.98
CA VAL A 23 107.62 -6.93 -9.89
C VAL A 23 108.35 -8.25 -9.69
N THR A 24 107.64 -9.38 -9.71
CA THR A 24 108.25 -10.71 -9.60
C THR A 24 109.22 -11.00 -10.75
N THR A 25 108.84 -10.71 -11.99
CA THR A 25 109.69 -10.92 -13.17
C THR A 25 110.90 -9.98 -13.17
N ILE A 26 110.74 -8.71 -12.81
CA ILE A 26 111.88 -7.78 -12.69
C ILE A 26 112.86 -8.28 -11.62
N TYR A 27 112.35 -8.73 -10.47
CA TYR A 27 113.17 -9.24 -9.38
C TYR A 27 113.97 -10.49 -9.79
N THR A 28 113.34 -11.47 -10.44
CA THR A 28 114.03 -12.69 -10.90
C THR A 28 115.07 -12.39 -11.97
N ARG A 29 114.77 -11.50 -12.93
CA ARG A 29 115.74 -11.09 -13.96
C ARG A 29 116.92 -10.32 -13.38
N PHE A 30 116.68 -9.46 -12.38
CA PHE A 30 117.72 -8.75 -11.65
C PHE A 30 118.64 -9.71 -10.88
N LEU A 31 118.06 -10.68 -10.17
CA LEU A 31 118.81 -11.70 -9.43
C LEU A 31 119.73 -12.50 -10.35
N ALA A 32 119.24 -12.95 -11.50
CA ALA A 32 120.02 -13.68 -12.50
C ALA A 32 121.15 -12.83 -13.10
N SER A 33 120.92 -11.53 -13.35
CA SER A 33 121.98 -10.60 -13.77
C SER A 33 123.07 -10.44 -12.70
N TRP A 34 122.67 -10.34 -11.43
CA TRP A 34 123.59 -10.24 -10.31
C TRP A 34 124.44 -11.51 -10.15
N GLU A 35 123.83 -12.68 -10.33
CA GLU A 35 124.53 -13.97 -10.28
C GLU A 35 125.52 -14.13 -11.44
N LEU A 36 125.15 -13.73 -12.66
CA LEU A 36 126.08 -13.67 -13.81
C LEU A 36 127.29 -12.78 -13.53
N GLN A 37 127.10 -11.62 -12.89
CA GLN A 37 128.21 -10.75 -12.51
C GLN A 37 129.12 -11.40 -11.47
N LYS A 38 128.53 -12.03 -10.46
CA LYS A 38 129.29 -12.75 -9.44
C LYS A 38 130.13 -13.88 -10.04
N MET A 39 129.62 -14.60 -11.04
CA MET A 39 130.37 -15.64 -11.76
C MET A 39 131.56 -15.06 -12.54
N ILE A 40 131.40 -13.90 -13.17
CA ILE A 40 132.49 -13.18 -13.86
C ILE A 40 133.58 -12.77 -12.86
N ASP A 41 133.18 -12.23 -11.70
CA ASP A 41 134.13 -11.78 -10.67
C ASP A 41 134.93 -12.95 -10.08
N ILE A 42 134.28 -14.11 -9.85
CA ILE A 42 134.94 -15.34 -9.41
C ILE A 42 135.92 -15.86 -10.48
N ALA A 43 135.52 -15.89 -11.74
CA ALA A 43 136.39 -16.33 -12.84
C ALA A 43 137.63 -15.43 -12.97
N ARG A 44 137.47 -14.12 -12.75
CA ARG A 44 138.57 -13.14 -12.77
C ARG A 44 139.55 -13.34 -11.62
N GLN A 45 139.06 -13.66 -10.42
CA GLN A 45 139.91 -13.96 -9.26
C GLN A 45 140.62 -15.32 -9.36
N GLY A 46 139.98 -16.30 -10.01
CA GLY A 46 140.52 -17.65 -10.21
C GLY A 46 141.55 -17.80 -11.33
N GLY A 47 141.98 -16.69 -11.96
CA GLY A 47 142.98 -16.71 -13.04
C GLY A 47 142.48 -17.30 -14.36
N ALA A 48 141.17 -17.27 -14.62
CA ALA A 48 140.62 -17.76 -15.88
C ALA A 48 141.21 -16.99 -17.08
N PRO A 49 141.36 -17.65 -18.26
CA PRO A 49 141.85 -16.98 -19.46
C PRO A 49 141.03 -15.74 -19.78
N GLU A 50 141.69 -14.66 -20.22
CA GLU A 50 141.04 -13.39 -20.51
C GLU A 50 139.95 -13.53 -21.60
N ALA A 51 140.13 -14.48 -22.52
CA ALA A 51 139.12 -14.87 -23.51
C ALA A 51 137.82 -15.43 -22.87
N ALA A 52 137.92 -16.18 -21.77
CA ALA A 52 136.77 -16.73 -21.06
C ALA A 52 136.01 -15.64 -20.28
N ILE A 53 136.74 -14.71 -19.64
CA ILE A 53 136.15 -13.56 -18.94
C ILE A 53 135.41 -12.66 -19.94
N LYS A 54 136.00 -12.41 -21.11
CA LYS A 54 135.37 -11.66 -22.19
C LYS A 54 134.10 -12.35 -22.71
N ALA A 55 134.15 -13.66 -22.96
CA ALA A 55 132.97 -14.43 -23.38
C ALA A 55 131.84 -14.41 -22.34
N MET A 56 132.14 -14.46 -21.04
CA MET A 56 131.14 -14.34 -19.98
C MET A 56 130.53 -12.93 -19.90
N ALA A 57 131.35 -11.89 -20.10
CA ALA A 57 130.88 -10.50 -20.16
C ALA A 57 129.98 -10.25 -21.38
N ASP A 58 130.35 -10.79 -22.55
CA ASP A 58 129.54 -10.73 -23.78
C ASP A 58 128.22 -11.50 -23.58
N ASN A 59 128.25 -12.66 -22.93
CA ASN A 59 127.04 -13.43 -22.61
C ASN A 59 126.13 -12.69 -21.60
N ARG A 60 126.70 -11.98 -20.63
CA ARG A 60 125.93 -11.13 -19.70
C ARG A 60 125.28 -9.94 -20.43
N ALA A 61 125.99 -9.31 -21.36
CA ALA A 61 125.43 -8.24 -22.20
C ALA A 61 124.29 -8.76 -23.09
N ALA A 62 124.47 -9.94 -23.70
CA ALA A 62 123.43 -10.63 -24.47
C ALA A 62 122.23 -10.99 -23.59
N TYR A 63 122.46 -11.47 -22.36
CA TYR A 63 121.39 -11.76 -21.39
C TYR A 63 120.56 -10.52 -21.08
N HIS A 64 121.17 -9.35 -20.86
CA HIS A 64 120.42 -8.12 -20.63
C HIS A 64 119.53 -7.75 -21.82
N PHE A 65 120.05 -7.84 -23.05
CA PHE A 65 119.28 -7.54 -24.25
C PHE A 65 118.11 -8.52 -24.45
N HIS A 66 118.38 -9.82 -24.37
CA HIS A 66 117.34 -10.85 -24.49
C HIS A 66 116.31 -10.80 -23.36
N SER A 67 116.75 -10.60 -22.12
CA SER A 67 115.89 -10.51 -20.94
C SER A 67 114.90 -9.35 -21.03
N VAL A 68 115.31 -8.19 -21.55
CA VAL A 68 114.41 -7.03 -21.71
C VAL A 68 113.35 -7.33 -22.75
N TRP A 69 113.72 -7.92 -23.89
CA TRP A 69 112.78 -8.28 -24.95
C TRP A 69 111.79 -9.36 -24.51
N GLU A 70 112.28 -10.44 -23.89
CA GLU A 70 111.44 -11.52 -23.37
C GLU A 70 110.47 -11.02 -22.30
N SER A 71 110.93 -10.18 -21.37
CA SER A 71 110.06 -9.61 -20.32
C SER A 71 109.00 -8.71 -20.93
N GLY A 72 109.35 -7.90 -21.95
CA GLY A 72 108.39 -7.07 -22.66
C GLY A 72 107.27 -7.88 -23.32
N LEU A 73 107.62 -9.02 -23.96
CA LEU A 73 106.65 -9.91 -24.59
C LEU A 73 105.79 -10.66 -23.55
N GLU A 74 106.41 -11.15 -22.48
CA GLU A 74 105.72 -11.77 -21.34
C GLU A 74 104.70 -10.82 -20.72
N PHE A 75 105.11 -9.57 -20.47
CA PHE A 75 104.24 -8.53 -19.93
C PHE A 75 103.08 -8.19 -20.85
N ALA A 76 103.32 -8.04 -22.16
CA ALA A 76 102.25 -7.79 -23.12
C ALA A 76 101.23 -8.93 -23.14
N LEU A 77 101.70 -10.18 -23.13
CA LEU A 77 100.84 -11.36 -23.13
C LEU A 77 100.04 -11.50 -21.82
N GLN A 78 100.70 -11.35 -20.67
CA GLN A 78 100.04 -11.38 -19.36
C GLN A 78 98.99 -10.27 -19.24
N PHE A 79 99.34 -9.04 -19.64
CA PHE A 79 98.41 -7.92 -19.60
C PHE A 79 97.17 -8.18 -20.45
N PHE A 80 97.34 -8.75 -21.66
CA PHE A 80 96.23 -9.12 -22.53
C PHE A 80 95.37 -10.26 -21.94
N LEU A 81 95.99 -11.33 -21.45
CA LEU A 81 95.30 -12.49 -20.88
C LEU A 81 94.49 -12.11 -19.64
N ILE A 82 95.07 -11.33 -18.71
CA ILE A 82 94.35 -10.87 -17.52
C ILE A 82 93.16 -9.99 -17.93
N GLY A 83 93.34 -9.12 -18.93
CA GLY A 83 92.25 -8.29 -19.46
C GLY A 83 91.11 -9.12 -20.06
N LEU A 84 91.43 -10.19 -20.79
CA LEU A 84 90.45 -11.10 -21.38
C LEU A 84 89.68 -11.88 -20.31
N VAL A 85 90.38 -12.46 -19.34
CA VAL A 85 89.78 -13.20 -18.23
C VAL A 85 88.90 -12.28 -17.38
N ALA A 86 89.39 -11.09 -17.00
CA ALA A 86 88.59 -10.12 -16.25
C ALA A 86 87.32 -9.69 -17.00
N LYS A 87 87.38 -9.55 -18.34
CA LYS A 87 86.20 -9.25 -19.17
C LYS A 87 85.17 -10.38 -19.11
N LEU A 88 85.60 -11.64 -19.12
CA LEU A 88 84.70 -12.79 -19.04
C LEU A 88 83.97 -12.86 -17.69
N PHE A 89 84.68 -12.66 -16.57
CA PHE A 89 84.07 -12.67 -15.23
C PHE A 89 83.16 -11.47 -14.95
N LEU A 90 83.48 -10.28 -15.46
CA LEU A 90 82.73 -9.06 -15.15
C LEU A 90 81.51 -8.84 -16.04
N LYS A 91 81.49 -9.41 -17.25
CA LYS A 91 80.37 -9.19 -18.19
C LYS A 91 79.01 -9.61 -17.58
N PRO A 92 78.85 -10.81 -16.99
CA PRO A 92 77.57 -11.21 -16.39
C PRO A 92 77.14 -10.32 -15.21
N ILE A 93 78.10 -9.83 -14.41
CA ILE A 93 77.83 -8.91 -13.29
C ILE A 93 77.32 -7.56 -13.79
N LEU A 94 77.95 -7.02 -14.85
CA LEU A 94 77.51 -5.77 -15.46
C LEU A 94 76.12 -5.89 -16.10
N GLU A 95 75.80 -7.04 -16.70
CA GLU A 95 74.46 -7.34 -17.23
C GLU A 95 73.41 -7.35 -16.11
N LEU A 96 73.71 -7.97 -14.95
CA LEU A 96 72.88 -7.88 -13.75
C LEU A 96 72.71 -6.45 -13.24
N CYS A 97 73.77 -5.67 -13.15
CA CYS A 97 73.67 -4.26 -12.74
C CYS A 97 72.79 -3.44 -13.69
N ASN A 98 72.89 -3.68 -15.00
CA ASN A 98 72.06 -2.98 -15.99
C ASN A 98 70.60 -3.41 -15.92
N ALA A 99 70.32 -4.69 -15.69
CA ALA A 99 68.96 -5.18 -15.46
C ALA A 99 68.37 -4.61 -14.16
N LEU A 100 69.16 -4.54 -13.08
CA LEU A 100 68.74 -3.92 -11.83
C LEU A 100 68.40 -2.43 -12.00
N LYS A 101 69.16 -1.69 -12.82
CA LYS A 101 68.82 -0.30 -13.18
C LYS A 101 67.51 -0.19 -13.95
N ALA A 102 67.18 -1.15 -14.80
CA ALA A 102 65.88 -1.18 -15.48
C ALA A 102 64.75 -1.39 -14.47
N VAL A 103 64.96 -2.29 -13.51
CA VAL A 103 64.02 -2.56 -12.41
C VAL A 103 63.82 -1.33 -11.51
N GLU A 104 64.90 -0.60 -11.20
CA GLU A 104 64.86 0.68 -10.48
C GLU A 104 63.99 1.72 -11.22
N GLN A 105 64.01 1.70 -12.55
CA GLN A 105 63.18 2.55 -13.41
C GLN A 105 61.75 2.02 -13.59
N GLY A 106 61.39 0.90 -12.93
CA GLY A 106 60.06 0.28 -13.01
C GLY A 106 59.88 -0.71 -14.17
N ASP A 107 60.93 -1.01 -14.95
CA ASP A 107 60.88 -2.00 -16.01
C ASP A 107 61.17 -3.41 -15.46
N LEU A 108 60.11 -4.15 -15.13
CA LEU A 108 60.15 -5.56 -14.71
C LEU A 108 60.10 -6.55 -15.88
N THR A 109 60.17 -6.08 -17.13
CA THR A 109 60.09 -6.97 -18.31
C THR A 109 61.45 -7.54 -18.70
N ARG A 110 62.54 -6.96 -18.16
CA ARG A 110 63.92 -7.33 -18.50
C ARG A 110 64.50 -8.35 -17.53
N GLY A 111 64.54 -9.60 -17.96
CA GLY A 111 65.35 -10.64 -17.33
C GLY A 111 66.83 -10.59 -17.74
N VAL A 112 67.64 -11.38 -17.06
CA VAL A 112 69.04 -11.64 -17.45
C VAL A 112 69.19 -13.07 -17.95
N ASN A 113 70.01 -13.26 -18.99
CA ASN A 113 70.33 -14.60 -19.49
C ASN A 113 71.29 -15.29 -18.51
N ILE A 114 70.99 -16.54 -18.16
CA ILE A 114 71.84 -17.35 -17.31
C ILE A 114 73.04 -17.81 -18.16
N THR A 115 74.21 -17.21 -17.91
CA THR A 115 75.42 -17.42 -18.72
C THR A 115 76.52 -18.17 -17.97
N ALA A 116 76.37 -18.33 -16.66
CA ALA A 116 77.32 -19.04 -15.79
C ALA A 116 76.63 -20.17 -15.00
N HIS A 117 77.42 -21.17 -14.59
CA HIS A 117 76.97 -22.29 -13.75
C HIS A 117 77.52 -22.22 -12.31
N ASP A 118 78.15 -21.09 -11.97
CA ASP A 118 78.73 -20.77 -10.67
C ASP A 118 77.79 -19.87 -9.85
N GLU A 119 78.31 -19.23 -8.81
CA GLU A 119 77.57 -18.32 -7.94
C GLU A 119 76.92 -17.15 -8.72
N ILE A 120 77.50 -16.74 -9.85
CA ILE A 120 76.93 -15.69 -10.70
C ILE A 120 75.69 -16.21 -11.43
N GLY A 121 75.72 -17.46 -11.88
CA GLY A 121 74.56 -18.13 -12.46
C GLY A 121 73.39 -18.27 -11.46
N VAL A 122 73.71 -18.59 -10.21
CA VAL A 122 72.73 -18.62 -9.11
C VAL A 122 72.11 -17.24 -8.89
N LEU A 123 72.94 -16.19 -8.87
CA LEU A 123 72.47 -14.82 -8.72
C LEU A 123 71.56 -14.37 -9.88
N GLN A 124 71.90 -14.73 -11.12
CA GLN A 124 71.06 -14.49 -12.31
C GLN A 124 69.69 -15.15 -12.19
N ARG A 125 69.64 -16.40 -11.69
CA ARG A 125 68.37 -17.11 -11.46
C ARG A 125 67.52 -16.45 -10.38
N ILE A 126 68.12 -16.14 -9.22
CA ILE A 126 67.42 -15.46 -8.11
C ILE A 126 66.87 -14.10 -8.57
N PHE A 127 67.65 -13.34 -9.34
CA PHE A 127 67.20 -12.08 -9.92
C PHE A 127 65.93 -12.28 -10.77
N ASN A 128 65.95 -13.20 -11.73
CA ASN A 128 64.79 -13.47 -12.59
C ASN A 128 63.56 -13.91 -11.78
N ASP A 129 63.75 -14.75 -10.76
CA ASP A 129 62.66 -15.19 -9.87
C ASP A 129 62.04 -14.03 -9.08
N VAL A 130 62.85 -13.10 -8.58
CA VAL A 130 62.38 -11.92 -7.86
C VAL A 130 61.59 -11.01 -8.79
N ILE A 131 62.09 -10.73 -9.99
CA ILE A 131 61.39 -9.90 -10.98
C ILE A 131 60.07 -10.54 -11.41
N GLY A 132 60.06 -11.86 -11.64
CA GLY A 132 58.83 -12.58 -11.96
C GLY A 132 57.79 -12.52 -10.83
N LYS A 133 58.21 -12.61 -9.57
CA LYS A 133 57.30 -12.47 -8.41
C LYS A 133 56.78 -11.04 -8.26
N LEU A 134 57.64 -10.03 -8.41
CA LEU A 134 57.23 -8.62 -8.36
C LEU A 134 56.23 -8.27 -9.47
N SER A 135 56.48 -8.74 -10.70
CA SER A 135 55.56 -8.54 -11.82
C SER A 135 54.18 -9.15 -11.55
N LYS A 136 54.12 -10.36 -10.98
CA LYS A 136 52.85 -10.99 -10.58
C LYS A 136 52.12 -10.20 -9.50
N ILE A 137 52.83 -9.71 -8.49
CA ILE A 137 52.24 -8.90 -7.41
C ILE A 137 51.65 -7.60 -7.99
N LEU A 138 52.39 -6.90 -8.85
CA LEU A 138 51.88 -5.68 -9.48
C LEU A 138 50.67 -5.96 -10.37
N GLY A 139 50.67 -7.06 -11.12
CA GLY A 139 49.49 -7.50 -11.88
C GLY A 139 48.27 -7.71 -10.99
N SER A 140 48.43 -8.41 -9.86
CA SER A 140 47.36 -8.60 -8.89
C SER A 140 46.87 -7.30 -8.24
N VAL A 141 47.76 -6.32 -8.02
CA VAL A 141 47.39 -4.98 -7.53
C VAL A 141 46.60 -4.20 -8.59
N GLU A 142 47.00 -4.27 -9.85
CA GLU A 142 46.28 -3.66 -10.97
C GLU A 142 44.87 -4.27 -11.11
N ASP A 143 44.77 -5.60 -11.12
CA ASP A 143 43.49 -6.31 -11.19
C ASP A 143 42.57 -5.95 -10.02
N SER A 144 43.12 -5.90 -8.79
CA SER A 144 42.38 -5.48 -7.60
C SER A 144 41.91 -4.02 -7.70
N GLY A 145 42.73 -3.13 -8.25
CA GLY A 145 42.37 -1.74 -8.50
C GLY A 145 41.24 -1.60 -9.51
N ARG A 146 41.28 -2.39 -10.59
CA ARG A 146 40.20 -2.44 -11.59
C ARG A 146 38.90 -2.96 -11.01
N GLN A 147 38.97 -4.03 -10.21
CA GLN A 147 37.79 -4.58 -9.53
C GLN A 147 37.18 -3.56 -8.56
N MET A 148 38.03 -2.87 -7.79
CA MET A 148 37.59 -1.82 -6.87
C MET A 148 36.91 -0.66 -7.61
N ALA A 149 37.48 -0.20 -8.72
CA ALA A 149 36.87 0.84 -9.55
C ALA A 149 35.50 0.43 -10.10
N GLN A 150 35.36 -0.82 -10.56
CA GLN A 150 34.08 -1.36 -11.02
C GLN A 150 33.05 -1.42 -9.87
N SER A 151 33.44 -1.91 -8.70
CA SER A 151 32.55 -1.94 -7.53
C SER A 151 32.13 -0.54 -7.09
N SER A 152 33.03 0.44 -7.11
CA SER A 152 32.69 1.84 -6.80
C SER A 152 31.67 2.41 -7.79
N PHE A 153 31.79 2.09 -9.09
CA PHE A 153 30.81 2.51 -10.10
C PHE A 153 29.42 1.87 -9.87
N GLN A 154 29.40 0.58 -9.53
CA GLN A 154 28.15 -0.11 -9.17
C GLN A 154 27.51 0.50 -7.93
N ILE A 155 28.30 0.79 -6.88
CA ILE A 155 27.81 1.46 -5.67
C ILE A 155 27.22 2.83 -6.00
N ALA A 156 27.89 3.63 -6.83
CA ALA A 156 27.38 4.94 -7.22
C ALA A 156 26.05 4.85 -7.99
N THR A 157 25.91 3.84 -8.85
CA THR A 157 24.67 3.58 -9.60
C THR A 157 23.53 3.21 -8.65
N ILE A 158 23.77 2.24 -7.75
CA ILE A 158 22.79 1.81 -6.74
C ILE A 158 22.41 2.98 -5.81
N ALA A 159 23.36 3.81 -5.40
CA ALA A 159 23.07 4.98 -4.57
C ALA A 159 22.17 6.00 -5.30
N SER A 160 22.36 6.17 -6.61
CA SER A 160 21.48 7.02 -7.42
C SER A 160 20.06 6.45 -7.53
N GLU A 161 19.94 5.14 -7.75
CA GLU A 161 18.64 4.44 -7.79
C GLU A 161 17.92 4.55 -6.43
N ILE A 162 18.64 4.33 -5.32
CA ILE A 162 18.09 4.51 -3.97
C ILE A 162 17.59 5.94 -3.77
N ALA A 163 18.35 6.95 -4.19
CA ALA A 163 17.94 8.34 -4.06
C ALA A 163 16.68 8.66 -4.90
N GLU A 164 16.51 8.04 -6.06
CA GLU A 164 15.29 8.17 -6.87
C GLU A 164 14.08 7.49 -6.22
N VAL A 165 14.27 6.26 -5.75
CA VAL A 165 13.23 5.52 -5.02
C VAL A 165 12.81 6.29 -3.76
N SER A 166 13.75 6.84 -2.99
CA SER A 166 13.43 7.65 -1.81
C SER A 166 12.60 8.90 -2.15
N ARG A 167 12.90 9.59 -3.25
CA ARG A 167 12.07 10.74 -3.69
C ARG A 167 10.65 10.31 -4.07
N ASN A 168 10.50 9.18 -4.75
CA ASN A 168 9.20 8.64 -5.11
C ASN A 168 8.40 8.20 -3.86
N GLU A 169 9.07 7.63 -2.87
CA GLU A 169 8.47 7.23 -1.60
C GLU A 169 8.02 8.45 -0.78
N GLU A 170 8.80 9.53 -0.79
CA GLU A 170 8.43 10.79 -0.15
C GLU A 170 7.17 11.41 -0.78
N ALA A 171 7.06 11.37 -2.11
CA ALA A 171 5.87 11.80 -2.83
C ALA A 171 4.63 10.94 -2.51
N ARG A 172 4.79 9.60 -2.48
CA ARG A 172 3.71 8.68 -2.07
C ARG A 172 3.28 8.89 -0.62
N SER A 173 4.23 9.16 0.28
CA SER A 173 3.92 9.47 1.67
C SER A 173 3.05 10.73 1.78
N ALA A 174 3.35 11.77 1.00
CA ALA A 174 2.52 12.98 0.93
C ALA A 174 1.10 12.69 0.38
N GLU A 175 0.97 11.82 -0.62
CA GLU A 175 -0.33 11.36 -1.14
C GLU A 175 -1.13 10.61 -0.07
N VAL A 176 -0.51 9.69 0.66
CA VAL A 176 -1.16 8.98 1.79
C VAL A 176 -1.63 9.95 2.87
N VAL A 177 -0.86 11.00 3.18
CA VAL A 177 -1.30 12.05 4.11
C VAL A 177 -2.52 12.80 3.58
N ALA A 178 -2.56 13.13 2.28
CA ALA A 178 -3.72 13.78 1.68
C ALA A 178 -4.96 12.88 1.72
N ASP A 179 -4.80 11.60 1.39
CA ASP A 179 -5.90 10.61 1.40
C ASP A 179 -6.43 10.38 2.81
N THR A 180 -5.56 10.31 3.83
CA THR A 180 -5.98 10.19 5.23
C THR A 180 -6.73 11.43 5.71
N GLN A 181 -6.35 12.63 5.27
CA GLN A 181 -7.12 13.85 5.55
C GLN A 181 -8.49 13.84 4.86
N ALA A 182 -8.57 13.37 3.61
CA ALA A 182 -9.83 13.22 2.89
C ALA A 182 -10.75 12.20 3.59
N LEU A 183 -10.21 11.06 4.03
CA LEU A 183 -10.95 10.06 4.81
C LEU A 183 -11.46 10.63 6.14
N ALA A 184 -10.66 11.44 6.85
CA ALA A 184 -11.09 12.11 8.07
C ALA A 184 -12.21 13.13 7.82
N GLN A 185 -12.26 13.76 6.64
CA GLN A 185 -13.37 14.62 6.24
C GLN A 185 -14.63 13.82 5.91
N VAL A 186 -14.49 12.70 5.20
CA VAL A 186 -15.61 11.80 4.91
C VAL A 186 -16.20 11.23 6.19
N ALA A 187 -15.35 10.79 7.14
CA ALA A 187 -15.78 10.28 8.44
C ALA A 187 -16.63 11.33 9.19
N ARG A 188 -16.17 12.58 9.27
CA ARG A 188 -16.95 13.68 9.86
C ARG A 188 -18.28 13.93 9.14
N SER A 189 -18.28 13.88 7.81
CA SER A 189 -19.53 14.01 7.06
C SER A 189 -20.50 12.86 7.31
N VAL A 190 -20.00 11.64 7.53
CA VAL A 190 -20.83 10.48 7.88
C VAL A 190 -21.41 10.65 9.28
N GLU A 191 -20.60 11.10 10.25
CA GLU A 191 -21.03 11.42 11.61
C GLU A 191 -22.14 12.49 11.62
N ASP A 192 -21.94 13.62 10.92
CA ASP A 192 -22.94 14.69 10.81
C ASP A 192 -24.26 14.20 10.17
N ASN A 193 -24.15 13.38 9.12
CA ASN A 193 -25.31 12.80 8.45
C ASN A 193 -26.04 11.79 9.34
N ALA A 194 -25.31 10.95 10.08
CA ALA A 194 -25.89 10.02 11.04
C ALA A 194 -26.58 10.75 12.19
N GLY A 195 -25.97 11.80 12.74
CA GLY A 195 -26.58 12.65 13.76
C GLY A 195 -27.86 13.34 13.26
N SER A 196 -27.84 13.87 12.04
CA SER A 196 -29.02 14.46 11.40
C SER A 196 -30.13 13.43 11.15
N ALA A 197 -29.76 12.23 10.70
CA ALA A 197 -30.70 11.14 10.49
C ALA A 197 -31.31 10.66 11.82
N ALA A 198 -30.52 10.56 12.90
CA ALA A 198 -31.00 10.23 14.25
C ALA A 198 -32.04 11.26 14.74
N ALA A 199 -31.74 12.56 14.57
CA ALA A 199 -32.67 13.63 14.95
C ALA A 199 -34.00 13.56 14.17
N LEU A 200 -33.93 13.39 12.84
CA LEU A 200 -35.12 13.23 11.99
C LEU A 200 -35.94 12.00 12.39
N THR A 201 -35.26 10.89 12.66
CA THR A 201 -35.89 9.63 13.03
C THR A 201 -36.63 9.76 14.37
N ARG A 202 -36.05 10.45 15.37
CA ARG A 202 -36.76 10.77 16.63
C ARG A 202 -37.99 11.64 16.42
N ASP A 203 -37.93 12.64 15.55
CA ASP A 203 -39.11 13.47 15.22
C ASP A 203 -40.24 12.63 14.59
N VAL A 204 -39.88 11.74 13.64
CA VAL A 204 -40.84 10.82 13.01
C VAL A 204 -41.44 9.86 14.04
N GLN A 205 -40.68 9.38 15.02
CA GLN A 205 -41.18 8.51 16.10
C GLN A 205 -42.23 9.23 16.97
N VAL A 206 -41.97 10.48 17.35
CA VAL A 206 -42.91 11.31 18.10
C VAL A 206 -44.21 11.48 17.31
N ARG A 207 -44.11 11.92 16.05
CA ARG A 207 -45.28 12.10 15.17
C ARG A 207 -46.04 10.80 14.91
N GLY A 208 -45.34 9.68 14.77
CA GLY A 208 -45.96 8.36 14.63
C GLY A 208 -46.79 8.00 15.85
N THR A 209 -46.25 8.23 17.05
CA THR A 209 -46.95 8.00 18.32
C THR A 209 -48.17 8.91 18.47
N GLU A 210 -48.04 10.19 18.11
CA GLU A 210 -49.17 11.14 18.06
C GLU A 210 -50.26 10.69 17.07
N GLY A 211 -49.86 10.15 15.90
CA GLY A 211 -50.75 9.58 14.91
C GLY A 211 -51.55 8.39 15.45
N VAL A 212 -50.89 7.43 16.10
CA VAL A 212 -51.55 6.29 16.76
C VAL A 212 -52.58 6.78 17.78
N ASN A 213 -52.22 7.75 18.63
CA ASN A 213 -53.13 8.32 19.63
C ASN A 213 -54.33 9.04 18.99
N ALA A 214 -54.14 9.70 17.85
CA ALA A 214 -55.23 10.35 17.11
C ALA A 214 -56.20 9.33 16.52
N VAL A 215 -55.70 8.23 15.96
CA VAL A 215 -56.52 7.15 15.41
C VAL A 215 -57.30 6.43 16.51
N GLN A 216 -56.68 6.14 17.66
CA GLN A 216 -57.38 5.55 18.81
C GLN A 216 -58.52 6.42 19.32
N ARG A 217 -58.33 7.76 19.38
CA ARG A 217 -59.43 8.70 19.71
C ARG A 217 -60.55 8.66 18.68
N ASN A 218 -60.23 8.52 17.40
CA ASN A 218 -61.23 8.39 16.33
C ASN A 218 -62.04 7.10 16.48
N ILE A 219 -61.38 5.97 16.77
CA ILE A 219 -62.05 4.69 17.05
C ILE A 219 -63.03 4.83 18.23
N ALA A 220 -62.61 5.45 19.34
CA ALA A 220 -63.49 5.67 20.48
C ALA A 220 -64.71 6.56 20.12
N GLN A 221 -64.52 7.57 19.27
CA GLN A 221 -65.62 8.43 18.79
C GLN A 221 -66.59 7.66 17.88
N MET A 222 -66.07 6.73 17.06
CA MET A 222 -66.89 5.85 16.23
C MET A 222 -67.73 4.89 17.08
N GLU A 223 -67.15 4.31 18.15
CA GLU A 223 -67.88 3.47 19.10
C GLU A 223 -69.02 4.22 19.78
N ALA A 224 -68.76 5.46 20.24
CA ALA A 224 -69.80 6.33 20.79
C ALA A 224 -70.90 6.65 19.76
N THR A 225 -70.54 6.81 18.49
CA THR A 225 -71.51 7.04 17.40
C THR A 225 -72.39 5.82 17.18
N VAL A 226 -71.83 4.60 17.22
CA VAL A 226 -72.60 3.35 17.12
C VAL A 226 -73.57 3.20 18.30
N GLU A 227 -73.13 3.52 19.51
CA GLU A 227 -73.99 3.50 20.70
C GLU A 227 -75.16 4.48 20.56
N GLU A 228 -74.89 5.71 20.08
CA GLU A 228 -75.93 6.71 19.86
C GLU A 228 -76.93 6.28 18.77
N VAL A 229 -76.45 5.72 17.65
CA VAL A 229 -77.33 5.19 16.60
C VAL A 229 -78.19 4.03 17.10
N ASN A 230 -77.63 3.13 17.91
CA ASN A 230 -78.39 2.03 18.51
C ASN A 230 -79.47 2.55 19.47
N ARG A 231 -79.17 3.59 20.26
CA ARG A 231 -80.14 4.25 21.12
C ARG A 231 -81.29 4.84 20.31
N VAL A 232 -81.01 5.57 19.23
CA VAL A 232 -82.05 6.13 18.35
C VAL A 232 -82.82 5.02 17.63
N SER A 233 -82.17 3.93 17.24
CA SER A 233 -82.84 2.74 16.68
C SER A 233 -83.90 2.18 17.64
N GLY A 234 -83.60 2.15 18.94
CA GLY A 234 -84.57 1.79 19.99
C GLY A 234 -85.79 2.73 20.02
N GLU A 235 -85.58 4.05 19.98
CA GLU A 235 -86.67 5.04 19.93
C GLU A 235 -87.54 4.89 18.67
N VAL A 236 -86.92 4.53 17.54
CA VAL A 236 -87.63 4.27 16.26
C VAL A 236 -88.50 3.01 16.35
N VAL A 237 -88.06 1.98 17.07
CA VAL A 237 -88.86 0.78 17.32
C VAL A 237 -90.09 1.12 18.17
N GLU A 238 -89.93 1.94 19.21
CA GLU A 238 -91.06 2.41 20.03
C GLU A 238 -92.05 3.26 19.21
N LEU A 239 -91.54 4.15 18.35
CA LEU A 239 -92.37 4.96 17.45
C LEU A 239 -93.15 4.08 16.45
N SER A 240 -92.52 3.01 15.94
CA SER A 240 -93.20 2.02 15.09
C SER A 240 -94.36 1.35 15.81
N ALA A 241 -94.15 0.94 17.07
CA ALA A 241 -95.19 0.30 17.89
C ALA A 241 -96.34 1.27 18.19
N SER A 242 -96.05 2.55 18.47
CA SER A 242 -97.06 3.59 18.64
C SER A 242 -97.87 3.83 17.38
N ALA A 243 -97.24 3.83 16.19
CA ALA A 243 -97.95 3.97 14.92
C ALA A 243 -98.90 2.78 14.65
N GLU A 244 -98.50 1.56 14.98
CA GLU A 244 -99.36 0.38 14.90
C GLU A 244 -100.54 0.46 15.88
N GLU A 245 -100.31 0.94 17.10
CA GLU A 245 -101.37 1.15 18.09
C GLU A 245 -102.38 2.20 17.64
N ILE A 246 -101.92 3.34 17.12
CA ILE A 246 -102.79 4.36 16.54
C ILE A 246 -103.61 3.78 15.38
N THR A 247 -102.99 2.97 14.52
CA THR A 247 -103.70 2.30 13.41
C THR A 247 -104.87 1.45 13.93
N ARG A 248 -104.64 0.64 14.97
CA ARG A 248 -105.71 -0.18 15.60
C ARG A 248 -106.83 0.68 16.20
N ILE A 249 -106.49 1.80 16.83
CA ILE A 249 -107.48 2.75 17.37
C ILE A 249 -108.31 3.36 16.23
N ILE A 250 -107.67 3.77 15.14
CA ILE A 250 -108.34 4.36 13.97
C ILE A 250 -109.25 3.35 13.27
N ASP A 251 -108.86 2.08 13.18
CA ASP A 251 -109.71 1.01 12.65
C ASP A 251 -110.94 0.79 13.53
N THR A 252 -110.77 0.82 14.85
CA THR A 252 -111.91 0.78 15.80
C THR A 252 -112.84 1.99 15.62
N ILE A 253 -112.29 3.19 15.41
CA ILE A 253 -113.09 4.41 15.14
C ILE A 253 -113.86 4.28 13.82
N LYS A 254 -113.24 3.72 12.77
CA LYS A 254 -113.94 3.44 11.50
C LYS A 254 -115.07 2.44 11.70
N GLU A 255 -114.87 1.38 12.47
CA GLU A 255 -115.93 0.44 12.81
C GLU A 255 -117.08 1.11 13.57
N ILE A 256 -116.78 1.91 14.61
CA ILE A 256 -117.79 2.67 15.36
C ILE A 256 -118.53 3.65 14.44
N ALA A 257 -117.82 4.37 13.58
CA ALA A 257 -118.42 5.32 12.65
C ALA A 257 -119.33 4.60 11.64
N ASN A 258 -118.91 3.47 11.08
CA ASN A 258 -119.75 2.65 10.20
C ASN A 258 -120.99 2.09 10.90
N GLN A 259 -120.85 1.60 12.14
CA GLN A 259 -121.98 1.18 12.96
C GLN A 259 -122.93 2.34 13.27
N THR A 260 -122.40 3.51 13.60
CA THR A 260 -123.17 4.73 13.87
C THR A 260 -123.92 5.19 12.61
N ASN A 261 -123.28 5.10 11.45
CA ASN A 261 -123.89 5.40 10.16
C ASN A 261 -125.07 4.46 9.86
N LEU A 262 -124.90 3.15 10.11
CA LEU A 262 -125.97 2.15 9.96
C LEU A 262 -127.12 2.36 10.95
N LEU A 263 -126.82 2.66 12.21
CA LEU A 263 -127.82 2.98 13.23
C LEU A 263 -128.61 4.24 12.87
N ALA A 264 -127.93 5.28 12.42
CA ALA A 264 -128.53 6.53 11.98
C ALA A 264 -129.41 6.34 10.73
N LEU A 265 -128.97 5.52 9.78
CA LEU A 265 -129.77 5.14 8.61
C LEU A 265 -131.06 4.42 9.02
N ASN A 266 -130.97 3.44 9.92
CA ASN A 266 -132.14 2.73 10.44
C ASN A 266 -133.10 3.68 11.17
N ALA A 267 -132.57 4.62 11.96
CA ALA A 267 -133.37 5.64 12.64
C ALA A 267 -134.05 6.62 11.66
N ALA A 268 -133.36 7.03 10.59
CA ALA A 268 -133.92 7.88 9.55
C ALA A 268 -135.06 7.18 8.79
N ILE A 269 -134.91 5.88 8.50
CA ILE A 269 -135.96 5.05 7.88
C ILE A 269 -137.20 4.98 8.79
N GLU A 270 -137.03 4.71 10.09
CA GLU A 270 -138.15 4.59 11.02
C GLU A 270 -138.80 5.95 11.32
N ALA A 271 -138.03 7.04 11.34
CA ALA A 271 -138.55 8.40 11.46
C ALA A 271 -139.38 8.81 10.22
N ALA A 272 -138.97 8.42 9.01
CA ALA A 272 -139.76 8.60 7.79
C ALA A 272 -141.07 7.78 7.83
N ARG A 273 -141.03 6.60 8.45
CA ARG A 273 -142.20 5.71 8.63
C ARG A 273 -143.25 6.27 9.59
N ALA A 274 -142.84 7.06 10.58
CA ALA A 274 -143.72 7.73 11.55
C ALA A 274 -144.41 9.00 11.00
N GLY A 275 -144.12 9.42 9.75
CA GLY A 275 -144.77 10.56 9.10
C GLY A 275 -144.48 11.90 9.79
N GLU A 276 -145.49 12.78 9.93
CA GLU A 276 -145.32 14.13 10.52
C GLU A 276 -144.85 14.11 11.98
N GLN A 277 -145.16 13.06 12.76
CA GLN A 277 -144.69 12.92 14.15
C GLN A 277 -143.19 12.59 14.25
N GLY A 278 -142.58 12.09 13.17
CA GLY A 278 -141.18 11.68 13.10
C GLY A 278 -140.22 12.75 12.55
N ARG A 279 -140.70 13.91 12.08
CA ARG A 279 -139.86 14.92 11.40
C ARG A 279 -138.67 15.41 12.23
N GLY A 280 -138.86 15.66 13.53
CA GLY A 280 -137.77 16.07 14.41
C GLY A 280 -136.68 14.99 14.56
N PHE A 281 -137.09 13.72 14.66
CA PHE A 281 -136.17 12.58 14.73
C PHE A 281 -135.45 12.32 13.40
N ALA A 282 -136.12 12.53 12.27
CA ALA A 282 -135.51 12.37 10.94
C ALA A 282 -134.35 13.35 10.72
N VAL A 283 -134.49 14.61 11.14
CA VAL A 283 -133.42 15.62 11.05
C VAL A 283 -132.22 15.24 11.92
N VAL A 284 -132.46 14.77 13.15
CA VAL A 284 -131.39 14.34 14.05
C VAL A 284 -130.68 13.10 13.48
N ALA A 285 -131.43 12.13 12.95
CA ALA A 285 -130.86 10.92 12.35
C ALA A 285 -129.98 11.23 11.13
N ASP A 286 -130.41 12.14 10.25
CA ASP A 286 -129.60 12.57 9.10
C ASP A 286 -128.34 13.36 9.52
N GLU A 287 -128.41 14.15 10.59
CA GLU A 287 -127.24 14.86 11.13
C GLU A 287 -126.23 13.89 11.76
N VAL A 288 -126.70 12.87 12.49
CA VAL A 288 -125.84 11.79 13.02
C VAL A 288 -125.22 10.99 11.87
N ARG A 289 -125.97 10.71 10.80
CA ARG A 289 -125.49 10.03 9.59
C ARG A 289 -124.33 10.81 8.93
N LYS A 290 -124.52 12.12 8.71
CA LYS A 290 -123.45 13.00 8.18
C LYS A 290 -122.25 13.07 9.11
N LEU A 291 -122.46 13.08 10.43
CA LEU A 291 -121.35 13.08 11.40
C LEU A 291 -120.54 11.78 11.32
N ALA A 292 -121.22 10.64 11.17
CA ALA A 292 -120.59 9.33 10.99
C ALA A 292 -119.81 9.22 9.66
N GLU A 293 -120.36 9.72 8.55
CA GLU A 293 -119.65 9.82 7.26
C GLU A 293 -118.40 10.70 7.38
N ARG A 294 -118.52 11.89 7.99
CA ARG A 294 -117.37 12.78 8.27
C ARG A 294 -116.31 12.12 9.15
N THR A 295 -116.74 11.35 10.16
CA THR A 295 -115.83 10.63 11.06
C THR A 295 -115.06 9.55 10.31
N THR A 296 -115.73 8.82 9.41
CA THR A 296 -115.11 7.81 8.55
C THR A 296 -114.08 8.42 7.60
N GLN A 297 -114.40 9.57 7.01
CA GLN A 297 -113.49 10.31 6.15
C GLN A 297 -112.25 10.79 6.94
N SER A 298 -112.44 11.45 8.08
CA SER A 298 -111.33 11.88 8.93
C SER A 298 -110.45 10.71 9.39
N ALA A 299 -111.06 9.58 9.74
CA ALA A 299 -110.33 8.37 10.11
C ALA A 299 -109.49 7.83 8.94
N ALA A 300 -109.99 7.88 7.70
CA ALA A 300 -109.23 7.52 6.51
C ALA A 300 -108.03 8.47 6.26
N GLU A 301 -108.22 9.78 6.45
CA GLU A 301 -107.13 10.76 6.36
C GLU A 301 -106.04 10.49 7.41
N VAL A 302 -106.42 10.22 8.66
CA VAL A 302 -105.46 9.87 9.73
C VAL A 302 -104.75 8.55 9.41
N THR A 303 -105.43 7.53 8.87
CA THR A 303 -104.75 6.30 8.40
C THR A 303 -103.67 6.61 7.37
N GLY A 304 -103.92 7.51 6.42
CA GLY A 304 -102.93 7.92 5.41
C GLY A 304 -101.69 8.59 6.04
N ILE A 305 -101.90 9.45 7.04
CA ILE A 305 -100.81 10.09 7.79
C ILE A 305 -99.99 9.04 8.56
N VAL A 306 -100.65 8.14 9.28
CA VAL A 306 -99.98 7.08 10.06
C VAL A 306 -99.21 6.12 9.16
N SER A 307 -99.78 5.73 8.00
CA SER A 307 -99.09 4.91 7.00
C SER A 307 -97.83 5.60 6.47
N THR A 308 -97.89 6.91 6.24
CA THR A 308 -96.71 7.72 5.83
C THR A 308 -95.65 7.73 6.94
N ILE A 309 -96.05 7.86 8.21
CA ILE A 309 -95.15 7.80 9.36
C ILE A 309 -94.48 6.42 9.45
N SER A 310 -95.23 5.32 9.36
CA SER A 310 -94.67 3.97 9.36
C SER A 310 -93.70 3.73 8.21
N GLY A 311 -93.99 4.24 7.00
CA GLY A 311 -93.06 4.18 5.88
C GLY A 311 -91.74 4.92 6.15
N ARG A 312 -91.83 6.13 6.73
CA ARG A 312 -90.63 6.91 7.13
C ARG A 312 -89.83 6.24 8.24
N VAL A 313 -90.50 5.64 9.23
CA VAL A 313 -89.89 4.84 10.30
C VAL A 313 -89.11 3.66 9.71
N HIS A 314 -89.68 2.95 8.74
CA HIS A 314 -89.01 1.83 8.09
C HIS A 314 -87.75 2.28 7.33
N GLN A 315 -87.85 3.36 6.56
CA GLN A 315 -86.71 3.95 5.84
C GLN A 315 -85.61 4.45 6.80
N LEU A 316 -86.00 5.06 7.93
CA LEU A 316 -85.06 5.52 8.95
C LEU A 316 -84.29 4.35 9.56
N ARG A 317 -84.96 3.22 9.81
CA ARG A 317 -84.33 1.99 10.32
C ARG A 317 -83.29 1.42 9.35
N GLU A 318 -83.59 1.37 8.06
CA GLU A 318 -82.63 0.94 7.03
C GLU A 318 -81.41 1.87 6.97
N THR A 319 -81.65 3.17 7.05
CA THR A 319 -80.58 4.18 7.08
C THR A 319 -79.68 4.01 8.30
N MET A 320 -80.26 3.79 9.48
CA MET A 320 -79.50 3.54 10.72
C MET A 320 -78.65 2.28 10.63
N ASN A 321 -79.18 1.17 10.11
CA ASN A 321 -78.41 -0.05 9.90
C ASN A 321 -77.21 0.18 8.96
N SER A 322 -77.43 0.91 7.85
CA SER A 322 -76.36 1.27 6.92
C SER A 322 -75.29 2.16 7.57
N VAL A 323 -75.68 3.10 8.45
CA VAL A 323 -74.73 3.92 9.21
C VAL A 323 -73.88 3.06 10.14
N VAL A 324 -74.48 2.14 10.89
CA VAL A 324 -73.73 1.23 11.79
C VAL A 324 -72.74 0.38 10.98
N GLU A 325 -73.16 -0.21 9.87
CA GLU A 325 -72.29 -1.01 9.00
C GLU A 325 -71.10 -0.19 8.48
N ARG A 326 -71.33 1.04 8.02
CA ARG A 326 -70.27 1.95 7.55
C ARG A 326 -69.31 2.36 8.66
N VAL A 327 -69.82 2.61 9.87
CA VAL A 327 -68.96 2.98 11.01
C VAL A 327 -68.10 1.80 11.45
N ASN A 328 -68.66 0.58 11.48
CA ASN A 328 -67.90 -0.64 11.76
C ASN A 328 -66.78 -0.87 10.72
N GLY A 329 -67.08 -0.70 9.43
CA GLY A 329 -66.07 -0.78 8.38
C GLY A 329 -64.96 0.28 8.52
N ASN A 330 -65.33 1.51 8.90
CA ASN A 330 -64.35 2.56 9.18
C ASN A 330 -63.48 2.25 10.40
N GLN A 331 -64.05 1.60 11.44
CA GLN A 331 -63.32 1.20 12.63
C GLN A 331 -62.26 0.13 12.31
N GLU A 332 -62.58 -0.82 11.44
CA GLU A 332 -61.63 -1.84 10.97
C GLU A 332 -60.45 -1.21 10.22
N VAL A 333 -60.72 -0.30 9.29
CA VAL A 333 -59.69 0.43 8.55
C VAL A 333 -58.84 1.32 9.47
N ALA A 334 -59.47 1.97 10.46
CA ALA A 334 -58.76 2.78 11.45
C ALA A 334 -57.85 1.91 12.33
N SER A 335 -58.32 0.74 12.78
CA SER A 335 -57.53 -0.21 13.56
C SER A 335 -56.30 -0.70 12.79
N GLU A 336 -56.48 -1.04 11.51
CA GLU A 336 -55.36 -1.43 10.64
C GLU A 336 -54.36 -0.28 10.46
N SER A 337 -54.86 0.95 10.27
CA SER A 337 -54.01 2.15 10.18
C SER A 337 -53.18 2.37 11.45
N ALA A 338 -53.78 2.18 12.63
CA ALA A 338 -53.08 2.29 13.91
C ALA A 338 -51.98 1.22 14.03
N ARG A 339 -52.24 -0.01 13.59
CA ARG A 339 -51.26 -1.11 13.59
C ARG A 339 -50.06 -0.80 12.69
N VAL A 340 -50.31 -0.31 11.47
CA VAL A 340 -49.24 0.07 10.53
C VAL A 340 -48.43 1.24 11.09
N MET A 341 -49.07 2.27 11.64
CA MET A 341 -48.38 3.40 12.27
C MET A 341 -47.50 2.98 13.45
N ALA A 342 -48.00 2.06 14.29
CA ALA A 342 -47.22 1.53 15.41
C ALA A 342 -45.99 0.74 14.93
N ALA A 343 -46.14 -0.10 13.90
CA ALA A 343 -45.02 -0.81 13.30
C ALA A 343 -43.99 0.14 12.66
N MET A 344 -44.44 1.22 12.01
CA MET A 344 -43.56 2.26 11.48
C MET A 344 -42.80 2.97 12.60
N ALA A 345 -43.46 3.33 13.71
CA ALA A 345 -42.83 3.97 14.85
C ALA A 345 -41.75 3.07 15.50
N ASP A 346 -41.98 1.76 15.58
CA ASP A 346 -40.99 0.79 16.06
C ASP A 346 -39.79 0.68 15.11
N GLY A 347 -40.03 0.53 13.80
CA GLY A 347 -38.96 0.47 12.80
C GLY A 347 -38.10 1.73 12.77
N VAL A 348 -38.73 2.90 12.96
CA VAL A 348 -38.06 4.19 13.11
C VAL A 348 -37.22 4.22 14.40
N SER A 349 -37.73 3.72 15.54
CA SER A 349 -36.95 3.59 16.78
C SER A 349 -35.67 2.74 16.62
N GLN A 350 -35.77 1.64 15.87
CA GLN A 350 -34.61 0.81 15.55
C GLN A 350 -33.60 1.55 14.67
N ALA A 351 -34.06 2.29 13.66
CA ALA A 351 -33.21 3.12 12.81
C ALA A 351 -32.51 4.25 13.60
N ALA A 352 -33.18 4.83 14.61
CA ALA A 352 -32.59 5.85 15.46
C ALA A 352 -31.41 5.28 16.27
N THR A 353 -31.61 4.12 16.89
CA THR A 353 -30.55 3.39 17.60
C THR A 353 -29.37 3.07 16.69
N GLY A 354 -29.65 2.65 15.45
CA GLY A 354 -28.61 2.37 14.46
C GLY A 354 -27.80 3.61 14.06
N ASN A 355 -28.45 4.76 13.91
CA ASN A 355 -27.77 6.02 13.63
C ASN A 355 -26.95 6.52 14.82
N ASP A 356 -27.45 6.37 16.05
CA ASP A 356 -26.71 6.73 17.26
C ASP A 356 -25.41 5.91 17.39
N ALA A 357 -25.44 4.62 17.04
CA ALA A 357 -24.26 3.74 17.03
C ALA A 357 -23.22 4.08 15.96
N ILE A 358 -23.55 4.90 14.95
CA ILE A 358 -22.59 5.42 13.97
C ILE A 358 -21.90 6.70 14.49
N VAL A 359 -22.56 7.41 15.42
CA VAL A 359 -22.06 8.65 16.03
C VAL A 359 -21.18 8.38 17.25
N GLU A 360 -21.44 7.30 18.01
CA GLU A 360 -20.53 6.78 19.06
C GLU A 360 -19.27 6.16 18.48
#